data_AF-A0A661JYZ7-F1
#
_entry.id   AF-A0A661JYZ7-F1
#
_cell.length_a   1.000
_cell.length_b   1.000
_cell.length_c   1.000
_cell.angle_alpha   90.00
_cell.angle_beta   90.00
_cell.angle_gamma   90.00
#
_symmetry.space_group_name_H-M   'P 1'
#
loop_
_entity.id
_entity.type
_entity.pdbx_description
1 polymer ?
#
loop_
_entity_poly.entity_id
_entity_poly.type
_entity_poly.pdbx_seq_one_letter_code
_entity_poly.pdbx_strand_id
1 'polypeptide(L)'
;MELIYLEKWVLKRIEAEAKKDAALRDFLGDKHGELSRVMLERFQIYKLRQILDYVYERSPFYRKLFTDNQILPSEIRLLTDLSKIPFTEPKDIIADPYRFLCVSIGQISRIFTLKSSGTTGDAKRVFFTQKDLHHIVDLLAAHTKTVGGNRKNVIQILLPGTRPFGQADLLAKGVEKAGAIPVITGVTSDPI
;
A
#
# COMPACT_ATOMS: atom_id res chain seq x y z
N MET A 1 -2.41 24.28 16.10
CA MET A 1 -2.89 24.15 14.71
C MET A 1 -3.86 22.98 14.69
N GLU A 2 -5.06 23.14 14.13
CA GLU A 2 -6.02 22.04 14.06
C GLU A 2 -5.58 21.03 12.98
N LEU A 3 -5.63 19.73 13.29
CA LEU A 3 -5.25 18.69 12.34
C LEU A 3 -6.23 18.63 11.16
N ILE A 4 -5.69 18.51 9.94
CA ILE A 4 -6.51 18.23 8.75
C ILE A 4 -7.06 16.80 8.79
N TYR A 5 -7.99 16.48 7.90
CA TYR A 5 -8.60 15.15 7.85
C TYR A 5 -7.55 14.02 7.72
N LEU A 6 -6.54 14.19 6.85
CA LEU A 6 -5.52 13.18 6.61
C LEU A 6 -4.71 12.89 7.87
N GLU A 7 -4.29 13.93 8.59
CA GLU A 7 -3.55 13.82 9.84
C GLU A 7 -4.37 13.11 10.92
N LYS A 8 -5.65 13.48 11.07
CA LYS A 8 -6.59 12.79 11.97
C LYS A 8 -6.75 11.31 11.60
N TRP A 9 -6.77 11.00 10.29
CA TRP A 9 -6.88 9.61 9.81
C TRP A 9 -5.60 8.80 10.06
N VAL A 10 -4.42 9.38 9.81
CA VAL A 10 -3.12 8.75 10.10
C VAL A 10 -2.99 8.46 11.59
N LEU A 11 -3.29 9.43 12.46
CA LEU A 11 -3.22 9.26 13.91
C LEU A 11 -4.13 8.11 14.38
N LYS A 12 -5.39 8.08 13.92
CA LYS A 12 -6.32 6.98 14.23
C LYS A 12 -5.80 5.61 13.78
N ARG A 13 -5.09 5.55 12.65
CA ARG A 13 -4.50 4.30 12.15
C ARG A 13 -3.35 3.85 13.03
N ILE A 14 -2.48 4.77 13.45
CA ILE A 14 -1.38 4.47 14.38
C ILE A 14 -1.93 3.98 15.72
N GLU A 15 -2.93 4.66 16.27
CA GLU A 15 -3.60 4.25 17.52
C GLU A 15 -4.26 2.87 17.39
N ALA A 16 -4.92 2.58 16.27
CA ALA A 16 -5.56 1.30 16.03
C ALA A 16 -4.55 0.14 15.91
N GLU A 17 -3.38 0.39 15.34
CA GLU A 17 -2.28 -0.59 15.28
C GLU A 17 -1.63 -0.77 16.67
N ALA A 18 -1.32 0.32 17.38
CA ALA A 18 -0.74 0.27 18.73
C ALA A 18 -1.66 -0.43 19.75
N LYS A 19 -2.99 -0.37 19.57
CA LYS A 19 -3.94 -1.15 20.38
C LYS A 19 -3.84 -2.66 20.20
N LYS A 20 -3.35 -3.12 19.04
CA LYS A 20 -3.25 -4.55 18.69
C LYS A 20 -1.85 -5.12 18.86
N ASP A 21 -0.84 -4.26 18.85
CA ASP A 21 0.57 -4.62 18.88
C ASP A 21 1.22 -3.97 20.12
N ALA A 22 1.37 -4.76 21.19
CA ALA A 22 1.98 -4.30 22.43
C ALA A 22 3.43 -3.87 22.23
N ALA A 23 4.18 -4.56 21.36
CA ALA A 23 5.56 -4.21 21.06
C ALA A 23 5.65 -2.87 20.32
N LEU A 24 4.71 -2.59 19.40
CA LEU A 24 4.61 -1.26 18.79
C LEU A 24 4.29 -0.18 19.83
N ARG A 25 3.30 -0.43 20.71
CA ARG A 25 2.92 0.54 21.74
C ARG A 25 4.09 0.89 22.65
N ASP A 26 4.82 -0.12 23.12
CA ASP A 26 6.00 0.06 23.95
C ASP A 26 7.12 0.77 23.17
N PHE A 27 7.27 0.44 21.87
CA PHE A 27 8.23 1.09 20.99
C PHE A 27 7.92 2.56 20.71
N LEU A 28 6.65 2.97 20.66
CA LEU A 28 6.26 4.37 20.49
C LEU A 28 6.33 5.17 21.80
N GLY A 29 6.10 4.50 22.95
CA GLY A 29 6.06 5.12 24.27
C GLY A 29 4.79 5.93 24.53
N ASP A 30 4.77 6.68 25.65
CA ASP A 30 3.54 7.31 26.18
C ASP A 30 2.91 8.40 25.29
N LYS A 31 3.66 8.94 24.32
CA LYS A 31 3.21 10.04 23.45
C LYS A 31 2.60 9.59 22.11
N HIS A 32 2.23 8.32 21.97
CA HIS A 32 1.69 7.79 20.70
C HIS A 32 0.31 8.36 20.29
N GLY A 33 -0.37 9.09 21.18
CA GLY A 33 -1.63 9.80 20.89
C GLY A 33 -1.48 11.20 20.28
N GLU A 34 -0.25 11.68 20.08
CA GLU A 34 0.02 12.98 19.45
C GLU A 34 0.73 12.80 18.10
N LEU A 35 0.17 13.39 17.05
CA LEU A 35 0.81 13.37 15.73
C LEU A 35 1.96 14.37 15.68
N SER A 36 3.19 13.87 15.76
CA SER A 36 4.42 14.64 15.57
C SER A 36 5.32 13.96 14.53
N ARG A 37 6.27 14.72 13.95
CA ARG A 37 7.25 14.17 13.01
C ARG A 37 8.02 13.00 13.60
N VAL A 38 8.49 13.15 14.84
CA VAL A 38 9.25 12.12 15.56
C VAL A 38 8.41 10.86 15.77
N MET A 39 7.14 11.01 16.17
CA MET A 39 6.24 9.87 16.35
C MET A 39 5.99 9.15 15.02
N LEU A 40 5.76 9.89 13.94
CA LEU A 40 5.54 9.33 12.61
C LEU A 40 6.77 8.55 12.13
N GLU A 41 7.98 9.09 12.29
CA GLU A 41 9.22 8.41 11.92
C GLU A 41 9.44 7.13 12.74
N ARG A 42 9.14 7.14 14.04
CA ARG A 42 9.19 5.93 14.90
C ARG A 42 8.19 4.88 14.43
N PHE A 43 6.96 5.27 14.13
CA PHE A 43 5.97 4.35 13.59
C PHE A 43 6.43 3.76 12.23
N GLN A 44 6.94 4.61 11.33
CA GLN A 44 7.42 4.20 10.02
C GLN A 44 8.58 3.20 10.12
N ILE A 45 9.61 3.48 10.93
CA ILE A 45 10.75 2.56 11.05
C ILE A 45 10.35 1.22 11.69
N TYR A 46 9.42 1.24 12.64
CA TYR A 46 8.89 0.01 13.25
C TYR A 46 8.17 -0.86 12.20
N LYS A 47 7.23 -0.26 11.45
CA LYS A 47 6.49 -0.98 10.39
C LYS A 47 7.41 -1.40 9.24
N LEU A 48 8.39 -0.58 8.89
CA LEU A 48 9.39 -0.90 7.86
C LEU A 48 10.16 -2.16 8.25
N ARG A 49 10.67 -2.25 9.50
CA ARG A 49 11.39 -3.43 9.97
C ARG A 49 10.53 -4.70 9.90
N GLN A 50 9.27 -4.63 10.33
CA GLN A 50 8.33 -5.74 10.19
C GLN A 50 8.17 -6.19 8.72
N ILE A 51 8.11 -5.24 7.78
CA ILE A 51 8.01 -5.55 6.35
C ILE A 51 9.31 -6.16 5.83
N LEU A 52 10.48 -5.63 6.22
CA LEU A 52 11.78 -6.15 5.79
C LEU A 52 12.01 -7.59 6.28
N ASP A 53 11.67 -7.87 7.54
CA ASP A 53 11.70 -9.23 8.10
C ASP A 53 10.76 -10.15 7.32
N TYR A 54 9.52 -9.69 7.07
CA TYR A 54 8.51 -10.45 6.33
C TYR A 54 8.96 -10.78 4.90
N VAL A 55 9.48 -9.82 4.13
CA VAL A 55 9.90 -10.08 2.74
C VAL A 55 11.18 -10.91 2.68
N TYR A 56 12.09 -10.75 3.64
CA TYR A 56 13.28 -11.60 3.74
C TYR A 56 12.91 -13.06 4.04
N GLU A 57 11.95 -13.27 4.94
CA GLU A 57 11.45 -14.60 5.29
C GLU A 57 10.58 -15.21 4.19
N ARG A 58 9.81 -14.42 3.42
CA ARG A 58 8.73 -14.97 2.59
C ARG A 58 8.92 -14.81 1.09
N SER A 59 9.62 -13.78 0.61
CA SER A 59 9.81 -13.54 -0.82
C SER A 59 11.14 -14.14 -1.32
N PRO A 60 11.11 -15.09 -2.28
CA PRO A 60 12.32 -15.57 -2.94
C PRO A 60 13.15 -14.49 -3.63
N PHE A 61 12.52 -13.41 -4.10
CA PHE A 61 13.23 -12.26 -4.68
C PHE A 61 13.98 -11.47 -3.60
N TYR A 62 13.28 -10.96 -2.58
CA TYR A 62 13.90 -10.10 -1.57
C TYR A 62 14.91 -10.85 -0.70
N ARG A 63 14.68 -12.14 -0.42
CA ARG A 63 15.69 -12.97 0.24
C ARG A 63 16.98 -13.01 -0.55
N LYS A 64 16.91 -13.26 -1.87
CA LYS A 64 18.08 -13.30 -2.73
C LYS A 64 18.76 -11.92 -2.79
N LEU A 65 17.98 -10.86 -3.01
CA LEU A 65 18.49 -9.49 -3.07
C LEU A 65 19.28 -9.12 -1.81
N PHE A 66 18.76 -9.47 -0.64
CA PHE A 66 19.43 -9.16 0.63
C PHE A 66 20.65 -10.05 0.86
N THR A 67 20.57 -11.35 0.58
CA THR A 67 21.72 -12.26 0.70
C THR A 67 22.86 -11.88 -0.22
N ASP A 68 22.58 -11.56 -1.49
CA ASP A 68 23.61 -11.17 -2.47
C ASP A 68 24.34 -9.88 -2.07
N ASN A 69 23.63 -8.96 -1.41
CA ASN A 69 24.17 -7.67 -0.96
C ASN A 69 24.61 -7.70 0.51
N GLN A 70 24.58 -8.86 1.17
CA GLN A 70 24.96 -9.05 2.58
C GLN A 70 24.20 -8.13 3.54
N ILE A 71 22.91 -7.90 3.27
CA ILE A 71 22.04 -7.05 4.09
C ILE A 71 21.21 -7.91 5.02
N LEU A 72 21.23 -7.58 6.31
CA LEU A 72 20.29 -8.16 7.28
C LEU A 72 19.21 -7.13 7.63
N PRO A 73 17.91 -7.50 7.64
CA PRO A 73 16.83 -6.60 8.06
C PRO A 73 17.06 -5.91 9.42
N SER A 74 17.74 -6.58 10.35
CA SER A 74 18.11 -6.06 11.67
C SER A 74 19.08 -4.87 11.66
N GLU A 75 19.76 -4.63 10.53
CA GLU A 75 20.70 -3.51 10.36
C GLU A 75 19.99 -2.21 9.97
N ILE A 76 18.72 -2.28 9.55
CA ILE A 76 17.91 -1.13 9.19
C ILE A 76 17.23 -0.60 10.46
N ARG A 77 17.86 0.38 11.12
CA ARG A 77 17.43 0.91 12.43
C ARG A 77 16.87 2.31 12.36
N LEU A 78 17.20 3.06 11.31
CA LEU A 78 16.75 4.42 11.04
C LEU A 78 16.22 4.53 9.60
N LEU A 79 15.39 5.53 9.32
CA LEU A 79 14.90 5.76 7.95
C LEU A 79 16.03 6.05 6.95
N THR A 80 17.14 6.64 7.40
CA THR A 80 18.33 6.87 6.58
C THR A 80 19.01 5.57 6.12
N ASP A 81 18.81 4.46 6.85
CA ASP A 81 19.37 3.16 6.47
C ASP A 81 18.70 2.57 5.22
N LEU A 82 17.55 3.10 4.78
CA LEU A 82 16.92 2.70 3.50
C LEU A 82 17.85 2.86 2.31
N SER A 83 18.80 3.81 2.37
CA SER A 83 19.81 4.01 1.33
C SER A 83 20.75 2.81 1.13
N LYS A 84 20.81 1.89 2.10
CA LYS A 84 21.58 0.64 2.01
C LYS A 84 20.85 -0.43 1.19
N ILE A 85 19.53 -0.31 1.02
CA ILE A 85 18.72 -1.32 0.32
C ILE A 85 18.75 -1.02 -1.19
N PRO A 86 19.18 -1.97 -2.03
CA PRO A 86 19.13 -1.81 -3.47
C PRO A 86 17.70 -1.60 -3.97
N PHE A 87 17.56 -0.85 -5.06
CA PHE A 87 16.26 -0.65 -5.69
C PHE A 87 15.72 -1.95 -6.30
N THR A 88 14.39 -2.11 -6.26
CA THR A 88 13.68 -3.04 -7.15
C THR A 88 13.38 -2.31 -8.45
N GLU A 89 13.88 -2.81 -9.57
CA GLU A 89 13.68 -2.23 -10.88
C GLU A 89 12.48 -2.86 -11.61
N PRO A 90 11.87 -2.16 -12.59
CA PRO A 90 10.79 -2.72 -13.40
C PRO A 90 11.15 -4.05 -14.08
N LYS A 91 12.41 -4.22 -14.49
CA LYS A 91 12.90 -5.44 -15.14
C LYS A 91 12.85 -6.66 -14.22
N ASP A 92 13.00 -6.46 -12.91
CA ASP A 92 12.98 -7.55 -11.93
C ASP A 92 11.59 -8.16 -11.83
N ILE A 93 10.56 -7.30 -11.83
CA ILE A 93 9.15 -7.69 -11.83
C ILE A 93 8.76 -8.40 -13.12
N ILE A 94 9.28 -7.93 -14.27
CA ILE A 94 9.03 -8.54 -15.58
C ILE A 94 9.64 -9.93 -15.66
N ALA A 95 10.88 -10.09 -15.18
CA ALA A 95 11.65 -11.33 -15.30
C ALA A 95 10.97 -12.50 -14.58
N ASP A 96 10.51 -12.31 -13.34
CA ASP A 96 9.75 -13.33 -12.62
C ASP A 96 8.86 -12.70 -11.52
N PRO A 97 7.60 -12.33 -11.85
CA PRO A 97 6.72 -11.66 -10.89
C PRO A 97 6.32 -12.58 -9.72
N TYR A 98 6.37 -13.91 -9.89
CA TYR A 98 5.96 -14.86 -8.85
C TYR A 98 6.97 -14.94 -7.70
N ARG A 99 8.25 -14.62 -7.95
CA ARG A 99 9.28 -14.56 -6.89
C ARG A 99 9.08 -13.43 -5.88
N PHE A 100 8.22 -12.45 -6.19
CA PHE A 100 7.85 -11.39 -5.25
C PHE A 100 6.78 -11.83 -4.25
N LEU A 101 6.07 -12.92 -4.52
CA LEU A 101 5.00 -13.39 -3.64
C LEU A 101 5.56 -13.76 -2.27
N CYS A 102 4.89 -13.26 -1.23
CA CYS A 102 5.13 -13.63 0.16
C CYS A 102 4.04 -14.58 0.70
N VAL A 103 3.08 -14.94 -0.14
CA VAL A 103 1.91 -15.77 0.16
C VAL A 103 1.74 -16.80 -0.95
N SER A 104 0.96 -17.85 -0.69
CA SER A 104 0.64 -18.83 -1.73
C SER A 104 -0.26 -18.22 -2.82
N ILE A 105 -0.18 -18.75 -4.05
CA ILE A 105 -1.01 -18.30 -5.17
C ILE A 105 -2.51 -18.40 -4.85
N GLY A 106 -2.92 -19.41 -4.08
CA GLY A 106 -4.32 -19.60 -3.66
C GLY A 106 -4.87 -18.48 -2.77
N GLN A 107 -4.01 -17.63 -2.19
CA GLN A 107 -4.43 -16.46 -1.39
C GLN A 107 -4.58 -15.20 -2.24
N ILE A 108 -4.23 -15.25 -3.53
CA ILE A 108 -4.33 -14.11 -4.44
C ILE A 108 -5.76 -13.97 -4.93
N SER A 109 -6.35 -12.81 -4.66
CA SER A 109 -7.72 -12.48 -5.05
C SER A 109 -7.77 -11.71 -6.37
N ARG A 110 -6.69 -10.99 -6.72
CA ARG A 110 -6.62 -10.21 -7.95
C ARG A 110 -5.20 -10.07 -8.49
N ILE A 111 -5.08 -10.11 -9.82
CA ILE A 111 -3.84 -9.86 -10.55
C ILE A 111 -4.05 -8.61 -11.42
N PHE A 112 -3.10 -7.69 -11.38
CA PHE A 112 -3.05 -6.53 -12.26
C PHE A 112 -1.94 -6.73 -13.27
N THR A 113 -2.31 -6.75 -14.55
CA THR A 113 -1.38 -6.74 -15.68
C THR A 113 -1.21 -5.30 -16.14
N LEU A 114 -0.08 -4.70 -15.82
CA LEU A 114 0.25 -3.31 -16.15
C LEU A 114 1.06 -3.27 -17.45
N LYS A 115 0.42 -2.86 -18.53
CA LYS A 115 1.09 -2.45 -19.77
C LYS A 115 1.43 -0.97 -19.63
N SER A 116 2.72 -0.60 -19.58
CA SER A 116 3.10 0.81 -19.65
C SER A 116 2.56 1.39 -20.95
N SER A 117 1.87 2.52 -20.89
CA SER A 117 1.13 3.12 -22.01
C SER A 117 2.02 3.65 -23.16
N GLY A 118 3.32 3.34 -23.18
CA GLY A 118 4.28 3.95 -24.12
C GLY A 118 5.56 3.17 -24.39
N THR A 119 5.68 1.90 -23.98
CA THR A 119 6.82 1.07 -24.37
C THR A 119 6.34 -0.32 -24.80
N THR A 120 6.93 -0.85 -25.87
CA THR A 120 6.76 -2.23 -26.37
C THR A 120 7.26 -3.31 -25.40
N GLY A 121 7.58 -2.94 -24.15
CA GLY A 121 8.10 -3.85 -23.15
C GLY A 121 7.04 -4.77 -22.57
N ASP A 122 7.49 -5.92 -22.07
CA ASP A 122 6.64 -6.91 -21.45
C ASP A 122 5.84 -6.34 -20.27
N ALA A 123 4.61 -6.83 -20.12
CA ALA A 123 3.71 -6.36 -19.08
C ALA A 123 4.19 -6.78 -17.69
N LYS A 124 4.05 -5.89 -16.70
CA LYS A 124 4.31 -6.21 -15.29
C LYS A 124 3.07 -6.84 -14.68
N ARG A 125 3.23 -7.94 -13.94
CA ARG A 125 2.14 -8.56 -13.17
C ARG A 125 2.33 -8.31 -11.68
N VAL A 126 1.30 -7.80 -11.03
CA VAL A 126 1.27 -7.56 -9.58
C VAL A 126 0.07 -8.26 -8.97
N PHE A 127 0.24 -8.84 -7.79
CA PHE A 127 -0.74 -9.71 -7.14
C PHE A 127 -1.24 -9.07 -5.85
N PHE A 128 -2.54 -9.19 -5.59
CA PHE A 128 -3.20 -8.62 -4.42
C PHE A 128 -4.03 -9.70 -3.72
N THR A 129 -3.83 -9.82 -2.41
CA THR A 129 -4.75 -10.56 -1.54
C THR A 129 -6.00 -9.74 -1.27
N GLN A 130 -7.06 -10.39 -0.77
CA GLN A 130 -8.26 -9.68 -0.34
C GLN A 130 -7.97 -8.58 0.69
N LYS A 131 -7.00 -8.81 1.59
CA LYS A 131 -6.58 -7.83 2.60
C LYS A 131 -5.94 -6.61 1.96
N ASP A 132 -5.11 -6.79 0.93
CA ASP A 132 -4.47 -5.69 0.21
C ASP A 132 -5.52 -4.85 -0.52
N LEU A 133 -6.50 -5.49 -1.16
CA LEU A 133 -7.61 -4.81 -1.82
C LEU A 133 -8.43 -3.96 -0.83
N HIS A 134 -8.70 -4.47 0.38
CA HIS A 134 -9.37 -3.70 1.42
C HIS A 134 -8.53 -2.49 1.89
N HIS A 135 -7.21 -2.65 2.03
CA HIS A 135 -6.33 -1.53 2.37
C HIS A 135 -6.31 -0.45 1.29
N ILE A 136 -6.35 -0.84 0.00
CA ILE A 136 -6.46 0.11 -1.12
C ILE A 136 -7.76 0.90 -1.01
N VAL A 137 -8.89 0.24 -0.78
CA VAL A 137 -10.18 0.91 -0.59
C VAL A 137 -10.16 1.88 0.60
N ASP A 138 -9.55 1.51 1.73
CA ASP A 138 -9.39 2.39 2.89
C ASP A 138 -8.57 3.65 2.55
N LEU A 139 -7.47 3.48 1.81
CA LEU A 139 -6.61 4.56 1.38
C LEU A 139 -7.36 5.51 0.42
N LEU A 140 -8.09 4.96 -0.55
CA LEU A 140 -8.86 5.73 -1.53
C LEU A 140 -10.02 6.49 -0.87
N ALA A 141 -10.64 5.90 0.16
CA ALA A 141 -11.65 6.59 0.97
C ALA A 141 -11.06 7.78 1.74
N ALA A 142 -9.86 7.62 2.31
CA ALA A 142 -9.17 8.71 2.99
C ALA A 142 -8.82 9.84 2.01
N HIS A 143 -8.25 9.51 0.83
CA HIS A 143 -7.94 10.48 -0.23
C HIS A 143 -9.19 11.22 -0.70
N THR A 144 -10.29 10.50 -0.93
CA THR A 144 -11.55 11.11 -1.36
C THR A 144 -12.03 12.16 -0.36
N LYS A 145 -11.93 11.88 0.94
CA LYS A 145 -12.28 12.85 1.99
C LYS A 145 -11.33 14.05 2.05
N THR A 146 -10.05 13.89 1.71
CA THR A 146 -9.12 15.02 1.67
C THR A 146 -9.41 16.01 0.55
N VAL A 147 -10.02 15.56 -0.55
CA VAL A 147 -10.39 16.42 -1.68
C VAL A 147 -11.85 16.88 -1.63
N GLY A 148 -12.46 16.83 -0.45
CA GLY A 148 -13.82 17.34 -0.20
C GLY A 148 -14.95 16.33 -0.43
N GLY A 149 -14.64 15.08 -0.77
CA GLY A 149 -15.64 14.04 -0.97
C GLY A 149 -16.45 13.75 0.29
N ASN A 150 -17.76 13.98 0.21
CA ASN A 150 -18.73 13.70 1.25
C ASN A 150 -20.09 13.32 0.65
N ARG A 151 -21.08 13.02 1.50
CA ARG A 151 -22.45 12.59 1.12
C ARG A 151 -23.24 13.53 0.22
N LYS A 152 -22.79 14.77 0.03
CA LYS A 152 -23.42 15.71 -0.90
C LYS A 152 -22.78 15.69 -2.29
N ASN A 153 -21.70 14.94 -2.49
CA ASN A 153 -20.95 14.92 -3.73
C ASN A 153 -21.22 13.66 -4.55
N VAL A 154 -21.32 13.88 -5.86
CA VAL A 154 -21.22 12.85 -6.87
C VAL A 154 -19.83 12.92 -7.48
N ILE A 155 -19.13 11.80 -7.56
CA ILE A 155 -17.78 11.72 -8.14
C ILE A 155 -17.85 10.87 -9.41
N GLN A 156 -17.62 11.51 -10.55
CA GLN A 156 -17.55 10.85 -11.83
C GLN A 156 -16.18 10.22 -12.02
N ILE A 157 -16.15 8.91 -12.26
CA ILE A 157 -14.93 8.11 -12.45
C ILE A 157 -14.78 7.80 -13.93
N LEU A 158 -13.79 8.44 -14.54
CA LEU A 158 -13.43 8.30 -15.97
C LEU A 158 -12.28 7.31 -16.20
N LEU A 159 -11.94 6.51 -15.20
CA LEU A 159 -10.91 5.48 -15.32
C LEU A 159 -11.40 4.28 -16.16
N PRO A 160 -10.51 3.62 -16.92
CA PRO A 160 -10.84 2.42 -17.67
C PRO A 160 -11.23 1.26 -16.74
N GLY A 161 -12.08 0.39 -17.26
CA GLY A 161 -12.39 -0.90 -16.66
C GLY A 161 -13.51 -0.88 -15.63
N THR A 162 -14.30 -1.95 -15.61
CA THR A 162 -15.42 -2.16 -14.67
C THR A 162 -15.36 -3.53 -13.99
N ARG A 163 -14.30 -4.32 -14.22
CA ARG A 163 -14.12 -5.61 -13.57
C ARG A 163 -14.07 -5.43 -12.05
N PRO A 164 -14.61 -6.39 -11.29
CA PRO A 164 -14.44 -6.42 -9.84
C PRO A 164 -12.96 -6.33 -9.45
N PHE A 165 -12.69 -5.45 -8.50
CA PHE A 165 -11.35 -5.08 -8.03
C PHE A 165 -10.42 -4.56 -9.14
N GLY A 166 -10.98 -3.99 -10.21
CA GLY A 166 -10.28 -3.15 -11.18
C GLY A 166 -10.07 -1.72 -10.67
N GLN A 167 -9.41 -0.87 -11.47
CA GLN A 167 -9.06 0.48 -11.05
C GLN A 167 -10.29 1.34 -10.72
N ALA A 168 -11.26 1.40 -11.64
CA ALA A 168 -12.48 2.18 -11.41
C ALA A 168 -13.34 1.61 -10.27
N ASP A 169 -13.43 0.28 -10.15
CA ASP A 169 -14.20 -0.37 -9.08
C ASP A 169 -13.57 -0.11 -7.69
N LEU A 170 -12.24 -0.23 -7.55
CA LEU A 170 -11.56 0.10 -6.29
C LEU A 170 -11.75 1.57 -5.90
N LEU A 171 -11.68 2.49 -6.87
CA LEU A 171 -11.96 3.90 -6.62
C LEU A 171 -13.42 4.13 -6.24
N ALA A 172 -14.38 3.51 -6.93
CA ALA A 172 -15.80 3.61 -6.61
C ALA A 172 -16.09 3.14 -5.18
N LYS A 173 -15.54 1.99 -4.77
CA LYS A 173 -15.63 1.49 -3.39
C LYS A 173 -15.01 2.47 -2.38
N GLY A 174 -13.89 3.09 -2.73
CA GLY A 174 -13.27 4.14 -1.92
C GLY A 174 -14.18 5.36 -1.75
N VAL A 175 -14.80 5.82 -2.83
CA VAL A 175 -15.76 6.92 -2.85
C VAL A 175 -17.00 6.62 -2.00
N GLU A 176 -17.58 5.42 -2.14
CA GLU A 176 -18.70 4.96 -1.30
C GLU A 176 -18.33 4.94 0.17
N LYS A 177 -17.16 4.39 0.50
CA LYS A 177 -16.65 4.34 1.88
C LYS A 177 -16.35 5.73 2.45
N ALA A 178 -16.00 6.69 1.59
CA ALA A 178 -15.91 8.09 1.96
C ALA A 178 -17.28 8.73 2.23
N GLY A 179 -18.37 8.08 1.80
CA GLY A 179 -19.75 8.51 1.94
C GLY A 179 -20.26 9.30 0.73
N ALA A 180 -19.47 9.47 -0.33
CA ALA A 180 -19.88 10.12 -1.57
C ALA A 180 -20.49 9.10 -2.55
N ILE A 181 -21.08 9.58 -3.64
CA ILE A 181 -21.76 8.74 -4.64
C ILE A 181 -20.83 8.57 -5.86
N PRO A 182 -20.30 7.37 -6.15
CA PRO A 182 -19.52 7.17 -7.37
C PRO A 182 -20.42 7.01 -8.59
N VAL A 183 -19.97 7.52 -9.73
CA VAL A 183 -20.57 7.23 -11.04
C VAL A 183 -19.44 6.85 -11.99
N ILE A 184 -19.33 5.57 -12.32
CA ILE A 184 -18.32 5.10 -13.28
C ILE A 184 -18.85 5.36 -14.69
N THR A 185 -18.13 6.18 -15.46
CA THR A 185 -18.48 6.50 -16.85
C THR A 185 -17.33 6.27 -17.83
N GLY A 186 -16.21 5.70 -17.38
CA GLY A 186 -15.11 5.28 -18.25
C GLY A 186 -15.55 4.17 -19.23
N VAL A 187 -15.32 4.38 -20.53
CA VAL A 187 -15.86 3.56 -21.64
C VAL A 187 -14.90 2.50 -22.19
N THR A 188 -13.78 2.23 -21.52
CA THR A 188 -12.74 1.33 -22.04
C THR A 188 -12.66 0.03 -21.24
N SER A 189 -12.52 -1.08 -21.95
CA SER A 189 -12.36 -2.42 -21.38
C SER A 189 -11.09 -2.52 -20.53
N ASP A 190 -11.16 -3.20 -19.39
CA ASP A 190 -9.98 -3.51 -18.57
C ASP A 190 -8.87 -4.16 -19.43
N PRO A 191 -7.60 -3.73 -19.31
CA PRO A 191 -6.51 -4.46 -19.94
C PRO A 191 -6.54 -5.92 -19.49
N ILE A 192 -6.48 -6.83 -20.47
CA ILE A 192 -6.31 -8.27 -20.27
C ILE A 192 -4.93 -8.51 -19.65
#